data_AF-A0A7Y2SS68-F1
#
_entry.id   AF-A0A7Y2SS68-F1
#
_cell.length_a   1.000
_cell.length_b   1.000
_cell.length_c   1.000
_cell.angle_alpha   90.00
_cell.angle_beta   90.00
_cell.angle_gamma   90.00
#
_symmetry.space_group_name_H-M   'P 1'
#
loop_
_entity.id
_entity.type
_entity.pdbx_description
1 polymer ?
#
loop_
_entity_poly.entity_id
_entity_poly.type
_entity_poly.pdbx_seq_one_letter_code
_entity_poly.pdbx_strand_id
1 'polypeptide(L)'
;MLRGVWDATTLFLDRTSIGPSFDGHTTVDWQFGADITYYDFSEIEEIYRPLYYALTIGAILRFMRDPTRDRRRMTLLQIDEFGYLTQVEALGRLAATIAKVARKYGIGLIAIDQNPITFLSSDHGRFIFENAADKVLFHLDDLPARQMAEAISDIRPGHVSYLTRAGKGMALAIVGNDVSTMNVEAIPYELRMLRGS
;
A
#
# COMPACT_ATOMS: atom_id res chain seq x y z
N MET A 1 19.50 23.47 -22.82
CA MET A 1 18.84 22.34 -22.14
C MET A 1 19.78 21.61 -21.18
N LEU A 2 20.97 21.18 -21.63
CA LEU A 2 21.93 20.46 -20.78
C LEU A 2 22.38 21.23 -19.52
N ARG A 3 22.76 22.52 -19.61
CA ARG A 3 23.16 23.34 -18.43
C ARG A 3 22.12 23.36 -17.30
N GLY A 4 20.83 23.49 -17.63
CA GLY A 4 19.76 23.54 -16.62
C GLY A 4 19.52 22.21 -15.89
N VAL A 5 19.83 21.07 -16.52
CA VAL A 5 19.75 19.74 -15.88
C VAL A 5 20.93 19.54 -14.93
N TRP A 6 22.13 20.02 -15.31
CA TRP A 6 23.30 20.02 -14.43
C TRP A 6 23.06 20.87 -13.19
N ASP A 7 22.52 22.08 -13.36
CA ASP A 7 22.25 22.99 -12.23
C ASP A 7 21.23 22.40 -11.26
N ALA A 8 20.17 21.76 -11.76
CA ALA A 8 19.15 21.11 -10.92
C ALA A 8 19.66 19.87 -10.18
N THR A 9 20.52 19.07 -10.82
CA THR A 9 21.08 17.84 -10.22
C THR A 9 22.06 18.20 -9.10
N THR A 10 22.97 19.14 -9.35
CA THR A 10 23.90 19.64 -8.32
C THR A 10 23.15 20.31 -7.17
N LEU A 11 22.08 21.07 -7.46
CA LEU A 11 21.22 21.64 -6.43
C LEU A 11 20.58 20.54 -5.56
N PHE A 12 20.06 19.47 -6.17
CA PHE A 12 19.46 18.36 -5.43
C PHE A 12 20.47 17.65 -4.53
N LEU A 13 21.63 17.27 -5.07
CA LEU A 13 22.65 16.52 -4.35
C LEU A 13 23.29 17.35 -3.22
N ASP A 14 23.59 18.62 -3.47
CA ASP A 14 24.37 19.44 -2.54
C ASP A 14 23.50 20.28 -1.58
N ARG A 15 22.23 20.55 -1.93
CA ARG A 15 21.38 21.51 -1.20
C ARG A 15 20.13 20.93 -0.57
N THR A 16 19.88 19.62 -0.69
CA THR A 16 18.76 18.96 0.00
C THR A 16 19.26 18.07 1.12
N SER A 17 18.44 17.88 2.17
CA SER A 17 18.73 16.98 3.28
C SER A 17 18.93 15.53 2.83
N ILE A 18 18.30 15.14 1.72
CA ILE A 18 18.32 13.77 1.19
C ILE A 18 19.36 13.54 0.09
N GLY A 19 19.92 14.60 -0.51
CA GLY A 19 20.85 14.51 -1.63
C GLY A 19 21.98 13.48 -1.44
N PRO A 20 22.66 13.45 -0.27
CA PRO A 20 23.70 12.46 0.01
C PRO A 20 23.22 11.00 -0.04
N SER A 21 21.94 10.73 0.26
CA SER A 21 21.38 9.36 0.18
C SER A 21 21.26 8.83 -1.25
N PHE A 22 21.38 9.71 -2.25
CA PHE A 22 21.31 9.37 -3.68
C PHE A 22 22.66 9.50 -4.39
N ASP A 23 23.72 9.92 -3.69
CA ASP A 23 25.08 10.04 -4.22
C ASP A 23 25.94 8.81 -3.85
N GLY A 24 25.50 7.62 -4.27
CA GLY A 24 26.24 6.40 -3.97
C GLY A 24 25.52 5.10 -4.35
N HIS A 25 26.21 3.98 -4.07
CA HIS A 25 25.60 2.67 -4.18
C HIS A 25 24.51 2.50 -3.11
N THR A 26 23.39 1.88 -3.51
CA THR A 26 22.33 1.57 -2.55
C THR A 26 22.87 0.65 -1.45
N THR A 27 22.62 1.03 -0.19
CA THR A 27 22.96 0.24 1.00
C THR A 27 21.76 -0.56 1.51
N VAL A 28 20.60 -0.39 0.88
CA VAL A 28 19.36 -1.11 1.22
C VAL A 28 19.31 -2.41 0.42
N ASP A 29 19.11 -3.52 1.12
CA ASP A 29 18.91 -4.82 0.47
C ASP A 29 17.50 -4.91 -0.10
N TRP A 30 17.40 -5.04 -1.43
CA TRP A 30 16.16 -5.17 -2.19
C TRP A 30 15.96 -6.59 -2.75
N GLN A 31 16.63 -7.61 -2.20
CA GLN A 31 16.53 -8.99 -2.68
C GLN A 31 15.30 -9.74 -2.15
N PHE A 32 14.68 -9.27 -1.06
CA PHE A 32 13.51 -9.89 -0.43
C PHE A 32 13.73 -11.39 -0.11
N GLY A 33 14.93 -11.75 0.34
CA GLY A 33 15.33 -13.15 0.58
C GLY A 33 14.81 -13.75 1.89
N ALA A 34 14.38 -12.92 2.83
CA ALA A 34 13.83 -13.35 4.11
C ALA A 34 12.33 -13.65 4.04
N ASP A 35 11.83 -14.44 5.00
CA ASP A 35 10.40 -14.78 5.08
C ASP A 35 9.51 -13.56 5.35
N ILE A 36 10.05 -12.58 6.09
CA ILE A 36 9.43 -11.29 6.33
C ILE A 36 10.49 -10.22 6.05
N THR A 37 10.16 -9.31 5.15
CA THR A 37 10.97 -8.11 4.84
C THR A 37 10.05 -6.91 4.97
N TYR A 38 10.45 -5.91 5.76
CA TYR A 38 9.71 -4.66 5.89
C TYR A 38 10.65 -3.47 5.68
N TYR A 39 10.09 -2.37 5.18
CA TYR A 39 10.78 -1.10 5.03
C TYR A 39 9.96 -0.05 5.76
N ASP A 40 10.61 0.68 6.66
CA ASP A 40 9.99 1.76 7.39
C ASP A 40 10.35 3.10 6.75
N PHE A 41 9.34 3.90 6.45
CA PHE A 41 9.46 5.25 5.88
C PHE A 41 9.02 6.34 6.86
N SER A 42 8.76 6.00 8.13
CA SER A 42 8.30 6.90 9.18
C SER A 42 9.24 8.11 9.38
N GLU A 43 10.55 7.86 9.33
CA GLU A 43 11.62 8.86 9.49
C GLU A 43 11.90 9.68 8.20
N ILE A 44 11.18 9.41 7.10
CA ILE A 44 11.35 10.13 5.84
C ILE A 44 10.37 11.30 5.79
N GLU A 45 10.91 12.51 5.54
CA GLU A 45 10.10 13.71 5.35
C GLU A 45 9.06 13.49 4.23
N GLU A 46 7.82 13.91 4.48
CA GLU A 46 6.67 13.60 3.63
C GLU A 46 6.89 13.98 2.15
N ILE A 47 7.55 15.11 1.89
CA ILE A 47 7.85 15.60 0.54
C ILE A 47 8.74 14.63 -0.26
N TYR A 48 9.53 13.79 0.41
CA TYR A 48 10.44 12.84 -0.22
C TYR A 48 9.89 11.41 -0.26
N ARG A 49 8.84 11.08 0.51
CA ARG A 49 8.23 9.74 0.50
C ARG A 49 7.85 9.24 -0.90
N PRO A 50 7.31 10.06 -1.83
CA PRO A 50 7.02 9.61 -3.20
C PRO A 50 8.23 9.01 -3.91
N LEU A 51 9.43 9.56 -3.68
CA LEU A 51 10.66 9.09 -4.30
C LEU A 51 11.07 7.72 -3.75
N TYR A 52 11.01 7.53 -2.43
CA TYR A 52 11.30 6.24 -1.80
C TYR A 52 10.28 5.16 -2.20
N TYR A 53 9.01 5.54 -2.31
CA TYR A 53 7.98 4.66 -2.84
C TYR A 53 8.25 4.27 -4.30
N ALA A 54 8.71 5.20 -5.14
CA ALA A 54 9.12 4.90 -6.51
C ALA A 54 10.22 3.83 -6.56
N LEU A 55 11.25 3.98 -5.71
CA LEU A 55 12.35 3.02 -5.59
C LEU A 55 11.85 1.64 -5.15
N THR A 56 11.00 1.61 -4.12
CA THR A 56 10.41 0.39 -3.55
C THR A 56 9.58 -0.35 -4.57
N ILE A 57 8.67 0.35 -5.26
CA ILE A 57 7.85 -0.24 -6.33
C ILE A 57 8.73 -0.76 -7.47
N GLY A 58 9.79 -0.01 -7.84
CA GLY A 58 10.78 -0.46 -8.81
C GLY A 58 11.49 -1.76 -8.39
N ALA A 59 11.88 -1.87 -7.12
CA ALA A 59 12.46 -3.08 -6.56
C ALA A 59 11.47 -4.26 -6.59
N ILE A 60 10.22 -4.04 -6.19
CA ILE A 60 9.16 -5.05 -6.22
C ILE A 60 8.92 -5.53 -7.65
N LEU A 61 8.89 -4.63 -8.63
CA LEU A 61 8.73 -5.01 -10.04
C LEU A 61 9.89 -5.88 -10.56
N ARG A 62 11.13 -5.58 -10.14
CA ARG A 62 12.30 -6.40 -10.46
C ARG A 62 12.18 -7.77 -9.80
N PHE A 63 11.90 -7.83 -8.51
CA PHE A 63 11.68 -9.07 -7.76
C PHE A 63 10.56 -9.92 -8.37
N MET A 64 9.42 -9.30 -8.70
CA MET A 64 8.27 -9.98 -9.31
C MET A 64 8.65 -10.65 -10.63
N ARG A 65 9.47 -9.97 -11.45
CA ARG A 65 9.86 -10.41 -12.80
C ARG A 65 11.15 -11.23 -12.83
N ASP A 66 11.83 -11.39 -11.70
CA ASP A 66 13.08 -12.13 -11.62
C ASP A 66 12.87 -13.58 -12.11
N PRO A 67 13.60 -14.03 -13.15
CA PRO A 67 13.48 -15.39 -13.66
C PRO A 67 14.03 -16.45 -12.70
N THR A 68 14.85 -16.07 -11.72
CA THR A 68 15.46 -16.97 -10.73
C THR A 68 14.59 -17.16 -9.48
N ARG A 69 13.57 -16.31 -9.29
CA ARG A 69 12.67 -16.38 -8.14
C ARG A 69 11.86 -17.67 -8.12
N ASP A 70 11.82 -18.32 -6.96
CA ASP A 70 10.93 -19.48 -6.73
C ASP A 70 9.46 -19.03 -6.62
N ARG A 71 8.73 -19.13 -7.72
CA ARG A 71 7.31 -18.77 -7.80
C ARG A 71 6.38 -19.73 -7.05
N ARG A 72 6.88 -20.85 -6.52
CA ARG A 72 6.09 -21.72 -5.61
C ARG A 72 5.95 -21.09 -4.22
N ARG A 73 6.87 -20.18 -3.85
CA ARG A 73 6.76 -19.39 -2.63
C ARG A 73 5.83 -18.22 -2.90
N MET A 74 4.59 -18.36 -2.43
CA MET A 74 3.61 -17.28 -2.49
C MET A 74 4.11 -16.10 -1.65
N THR A 75 4.06 -14.90 -2.21
CA THR A 75 4.51 -13.68 -1.54
C THR A 75 3.32 -12.77 -1.30
N LEU A 76 3.20 -12.26 -0.08
CA LEU A 76 2.20 -11.26 0.27
C LEU A 76 2.87 -9.89 0.31
N LEU A 77 2.55 -9.04 -0.65
CA LEU A 77 2.99 -7.66 -0.68
C LEU A 77 1.97 -6.81 0.07
N GLN A 78 2.37 -6.25 1.21
CA GLN A 78 1.57 -5.31 1.99
C GLN A 78 2.12 -3.91 1.76
N ILE A 79 1.22 -2.97 1.48
CA ILE A 79 1.59 -1.57 1.29
C ILE A 79 0.63 -0.75 2.15
N ASP A 80 1.20 -0.13 3.18
CA ASP A 80 0.52 0.86 4.02
C ASP A 80 0.53 2.23 3.34
N GLU A 81 -0.39 3.10 3.73
CA GLU A 81 -0.63 4.42 3.10
C GLU A 81 -0.79 4.34 1.57
N PHE A 82 -1.43 3.28 1.07
CA PHE A 82 -1.50 3.01 -0.37
C PHE A 82 -2.16 4.14 -1.16
N GLY A 83 -3.14 4.82 -0.59
CA GLY A 83 -3.82 5.96 -1.18
C GLY A 83 -2.85 7.07 -1.59
N TYR A 84 -1.83 7.33 -0.78
CA TYR A 84 -0.77 8.29 -1.08
C TYR A 84 -0.03 7.96 -2.39
N LEU A 85 0.26 6.68 -2.64
CA LEU A 85 0.89 6.21 -3.88
C LEU A 85 0.05 6.52 -5.11
N THR A 86 -1.26 6.43 -5.00
CA THR A 86 -2.16 6.61 -6.14
C THR A 86 -2.30 8.06 -6.59
N GLN A 87 -1.92 9.03 -5.74
CA GLN A 87 -1.96 10.45 -6.06
C GLN A 87 -0.85 10.88 -7.02
N VAL A 88 0.27 10.16 -7.03
CA VAL A 88 1.36 10.38 -7.99
C VAL A 88 1.13 9.47 -9.19
N GLU A 89 0.77 10.05 -10.34
CA GLU A 89 0.38 9.32 -11.55
C GLU A 89 1.35 8.19 -11.92
N ALA A 90 2.66 8.48 -11.90
CA ALA A 90 3.69 7.49 -12.21
C ALA A 90 3.66 6.29 -11.23
N LEU A 91 3.46 6.53 -9.94
CA LEU A 91 3.39 5.49 -8.91
C LEU A 91 2.08 4.72 -9.00
N GLY A 92 0.96 5.42 -9.17
CA GLY A 92 -0.36 4.81 -9.37
C GLY A 92 -0.37 3.85 -10.56
N ARG A 93 0.23 4.24 -11.69
CA ARG A 93 0.35 3.35 -12.87
C ARG A 93 1.17 2.09 -12.58
N LEU A 94 2.26 2.22 -11.84
CA LEU A 94 3.10 1.08 -11.48
C LEU A 94 2.37 0.15 -10.50
N ALA A 95 1.68 0.71 -9.50
CA ALA A 95 0.92 -0.06 -8.53
C ALA A 95 -0.27 -0.79 -9.20
N ALA A 96 -0.98 -0.14 -10.13
CA ALA A 96 -2.01 -0.78 -10.95
C ALA A 96 -1.44 -1.90 -11.83
N THR A 97 -0.23 -1.71 -12.37
CA THR A 97 0.48 -2.76 -13.12
C THR A 97 0.77 -3.97 -12.24
N ILE A 98 1.25 -3.75 -11.01
CA ILE A 98 1.46 -4.82 -10.02
C ILE A 98 0.13 -5.52 -9.74
N ALA A 99 -0.93 -4.79 -9.35
CA ALA A 99 -2.23 -5.37 -9.04
C ALA A 99 -2.79 -6.25 -10.17
N LYS A 100 -2.60 -5.85 -11.44
CA LYS A 100 -3.08 -6.58 -12.61
C LYS A 100 -2.33 -7.90 -12.86
N VAL A 101 -1.02 -7.96 -12.57
CA VAL A 101 -0.18 -9.11 -12.97
C VAL A 101 0.33 -9.94 -11.80
N ALA A 102 0.34 -9.41 -10.58
CA ALA A 102 0.90 -10.00 -9.38
C ALA A 102 0.46 -11.46 -9.17
N ARG A 103 -0.84 -11.75 -9.39
CA ARG A 103 -1.40 -13.11 -9.27
C ARG A 103 -0.69 -14.13 -10.17
N LYS A 104 -0.32 -13.77 -11.40
CA LYS A 104 0.42 -14.65 -12.33
C LYS A 104 1.83 -14.97 -11.86
N TYR A 105 2.37 -14.13 -10.98
CA TYR A 105 3.69 -14.27 -10.39
C TYR A 105 3.62 -14.81 -8.96
N GLY A 106 2.48 -15.33 -8.48
CA GLY A 106 2.36 -15.83 -7.11
C GLY A 106 2.47 -14.74 -6.04
N ILE A 107 2.11 -13.49 -6.38
CA ILE A 107 2.09 -12.37 -5.45
C ILE A 107 0.64 -11.96 -5.16
N GLY A 108 0.28 -11.91 -3.88
CA GLY A 108 -0.93 -11.26 -3.38
C GLY A 108 -0.62 -9.81 -2.98
N LEU A 109 -1.50 -8.87 -3.30
CA LEU A 109 -1.39 -7.47 -2.88
C LEU A 109 -2.43 -7.19 -1.79
N ILE A 110 -1.97 -6.66 -0.66
CA ILE A 110 -2.82 -6.03 0.36
C ILE A 110 -2.48 -4.54 0.36
N ALA A 111 -3.44 -3.73 -0.09
CA ALA A 111 -3.37 -2.28 -0.03
C ALA A 111 -4.13 -1.81 1.22
N ILE A 112 -3.45 -1.06 2.08
CA ILE A 112 -3.97 -0.58 3.37
C ILE A 112 -3.97 0.94 3.31
N ASP A 113 -5.05 1.56 3.78
CA ASP A 113 -5.13 3.00 3.94
C ASP A 113 -6.08 3.37 5.08
N GLN A 114 -5.76 4.44 5.81
CA GLN A 114 -6.61 4.96 6.88
C GLN A 114 -7.85 5.66 6.33
N ASN A 115 -7.75 6.26 5.15
CA ASN A 115 -8.85 6.92 4.45
C ASN A 115 -9.20 6.13 3.19
N PRO A 116 -10.24 5.27 3.20
CA PRO A 116 -10.56 4.44 2.04
C PRO A 116 -11.04 5.24 0.82
N ILE A 117 -11.41 6.52 1.01
CA ILE A 117 -11.83 7.40 -0.08
C ILE A 117 -10.68 7.74 -1.03
N THR A 118 -9.43 7.62 -0.57
CA THR A 118 -8.24 7.78 -1.41
C THR A 118 -8.20 6.78 -2.56
N PHE A 119 -8.74 5.56 -2.36
CA PHE A 119 -8.90 4.61 -3.46
C PHE A 119 -9.92 5.08 -4.50
N LEU A 120 -10.96 5.81 -4.09
CA LEU A 120 -12.03 6.23 -4.99
C LEU A 120 -11.71 7.54 -5.74
N SER A 121 -10.67 8.26 -5.32
CA SER A 121 -10.33 9.60 -5.83
C SER A 121 -9.42 9.61 -7.07
N SER A 122 -8.76 8.49 -7.39
CA SER A 122 -7.91 8.35 -8.58
C SER A 122 -8.33 7.16 -9.44
N ASP A 123 -8.12 7.23 -10.75
CA ASP A 123 -8.43 6.13 -11.67
C ASP A 123 -7.64 4.86 -11.32
N HIS A 124 -6.38 5.02 -10.89
CA HIS A 124 -5.53 3.90 -10.47
C HIS A 124 -5.99 3.29 -9.14
N GLY A 125 -6.36 4.11 -8.16
CA GLY A 125 -6.95 3.64 -6.92
C GLY A 125 -8.24 2.88 -7.17
N ARG A 126 -9.12 3.42 -8.04
CA ARG A 126 -10.41 2.81 -8.35
C ARG A 126 -10.24 1.47 -9.04
N PHE A 127 -9.32 1.38 -9.99
CA PHE A 127 -8.96 0.12 -10.64
C PHE A 127 -8.55 -0.95 -9.61
N ILE A 128 -7.70 -0.59 -8.65
CA ILE A 128 -7.22 -1.53 -7.63
C ILE A 128 -8.35 -1.94 -6.69
N PHE A 129 -9.16 -0.98 -6.27
CA PHE A 129 -10.33 -1.21 -5.43
C PHE A 129 -11.34 -2.16 -6.08
N GLU A 130 -11.69 -1.93 -7.35
CA GLU A 130 -12.63 -2.77 -8.10
C GLU A 130 -12.10 -4.19 -8.32
N ASN A 131 -10.78 -4.35 -8.51
CA ASN A 131 -10.15 -5.65 -8.76
C ASN A 131 -9.72 -6.39 -7.47
N ALA A 132 -9.84 -5.75 -6.31
CA ALA A 132 -9.60 -6.41 -5.03
C ALA A 132 -10.64 -7.51 -4.79
N ALA A 133 -10.17 -8.74 -4.61
CA ALA A 133 -11.03 -9.91 -4.39
C ALA A 133 -11.82 -9.78 -3.09
N ASP A 134 -11.14 -9.29 -2.05
CA ASP A 134 -11.68 -9.13 -0.72
C ASP A 134 -11.44 -7.70 -0.26
N LYS A 135 -12.35 -7.17 0.56
CA LYS A 135 -12.25 -5.85 1.17
C LYS A 135 -12.58 -5.99 2.65
N VAL A 136 -11.77 -5.39 3.51
CA VAL A 136 -12.01 -5.37 4.95
C VAL A 136 -12.07 -3.91 5.38
N LEU A 137 -13.22 -3.50 5.92
CA LEU A 137 -13.46 -2.14 6.39
C LEU A 137 -13.54 -2.15 7.91
N PHE A 138 -12.59 -1.48 8.57
CA PHE A 138 -12.67 -1.20 10.00
C PHE A 138 -13.59 -0.01 10.27
N HIS A 139 -13.53 0.54 11.49
CA HIS A 139 -14.25 1.76 11.84
C HIS A 139 -14.06 2.86 10.80
N LEU A 140 -15.18 3.47 10.38
CA LEU A 140 -15.20 4.63 9.49
C LEU A 140 -16.19 5.66 10.03
N ASP A 141 -15.84 6.94 9.88
CA ASP A 141 -16.78 8.04 10.12
C ASP A 141 -17.99 7.96 9.17
N ASP A 142 -19.10 8.63 9.53
CA ASP A 142 -20.39 8.53 8.81
C ASP A 142 -20.25 8.85 7.31
N LEU A 143 -19.51 9.91 6.96
CA LEU A 143 -19.34 10.31 5.57
C LEU A 143 -18.54 9.26 4.75
N PRO A 144 -17.31 8.86 5.14
CA PRO A 144 -16.59 7.78 4.47
C PRO A 144 -17.39 6.47 4.41
N ALA A 145 -18.08 6.09 5.49
CA ALA A 145 -18.87 4.86 5.52
C ALA A 145 -20.00 4.87 4.47
N ARG A 146 -20.67 6.00 4.28
CA ARG A 146 -21.69 6.17 3.22
C ARG A 146 -21.10 6.12 1.83
N GLN A 147 -19.97 6.80 1.60
CA GLN A 147 -19.28 6.77 0.31
C GLN A 147 -18.80 5.36 -0.05
N MET A 148 -18.31 4.60 0.93
CA MET A 148 -17.97 3.19 0.73
C MET A 148 -19.20 2.33 0.43
N ALA A 149 -20.35 2.64 1.05
CA ALA A 149 -21.60 1.94 0.75
C ALA A 149 -22.14 2.23 -0.65
N GLU A 150 -21.90 3.42 -1.19
CA GLU A 150 -22.20 3.75 -2.58
C GLU A 150 -21.27 3.01 -3.56
N ALA A 151 -20.00 2.84 -3.19
CA ALA A 151 -19.01 2.13 -4.00
C ALA A 151 -19.12 0.59 -3.93
N ILE A 152 -19.72 0.04 -2.88
CA ILE A 152 -19.86 -1.41 -2.65
C ILE A 152 -21.34 -1.74 -2.54
N SER A 153 -21.91 -2.26 -3.63
CA SER A 153 -23.35 -2.52 -3.79
C SER A 153 -23.97 -3.42 -2.72
N ASP A 154 -23.17 -4.26 -2.07
CA ASP A 154 -23.64 -5.24 -1.07
C ASP A 154 -23.69 -4.65 0.35
N ILE A 155 -23.14 -3.45 0.56
CA ILE A 155 -23.26 -2.74 1.83
C ILE A 155 -24.69 -2.16 1.96
N ARG A 156 -25.30 -2.37 3.12
CA ARG A 156 -26.66 -1.94 3.45
C ARG A 156 -26.63 -0.88 4.56
N PRO A 157 -27.72 -0.13 4.79
CA PRO A 157 -27.76 0.89 5.86
C PRO A 157 -27.40 0.35 7.26
N GLY A 158 -27.73 -0.91 7.55
CA GLY A 158 -27.31 -1.58 8.78
C GLY A 158 -25.80 -1.78 8.88
N HIS A 159 -25.11 -2.08 7.77
CA HIS A 159 -23.66 -2.19 7.71
C HIS A 159 -22.97 -0.84 7.89
N VAL A 160 -23.53 0.25 7.34
CA VAL A 160 -23.05 1.62 7.59
C VAL A 160 -23.17 1.97 9.08
N SER A 161 -24.32 1.64 9.68
CA SER A 161 -24.53 1.84 11.12
C SER A 161 -23.57 1.00 11.98
N TYR A 162 -23.17 -0.18 11.51
CA TYR A 162 -22.16 -1.01 12.16
C TYR A 162 -20.76 -0.39 12.06
N LEU A 163 -20.32 0.01 10.85
CA LEU A 163 -18.99 0.60 10.61
C LEU A 163 -18.77 1.86 11.46
N THR A 164 -19.77 2.74 11.55
CA THR A 164 -19.73 3.98 12.35
C THR A 164 -19.69 3.75 13.86
N ARG A 165 -19.99 2.54 14.33
CA ARG A 165 -19.99 2.17 15.76
C ARG A 165 -18.97 1.07 16.08
N ALA A 166 -18.23 0.61 15.08
CA ALA A 166 -17.27 -0.47 15.22
C ALA A 166 -16.18 -0.08 16.24
N GLY A 167 -15.96 -0.94 17.23
CA GLY A 167 -14.85 -0.80 18.17
C GLY A 167 -13.55 -1.33 17.58
N LYS A 168 -12.46 -1.28 18.37
CA LYS A 168 -11.17 -1.84 17.96
C LYS A 168 -11.31 -3.33 17.64
N GLY A 169 -10.78 -3.76 16.49
CA GLY A 169 -10.86 -5.14 16.03
C GLY A 169 -12.15 -5.48 15.27
N MET A 170 -13.22 -4.71 15.44
CA MET A 170 -14.46 -4.92 14.70
C MET A 170 -14.34 -4.40 13.27
N ALA A 171 -14.72 -5.23 12.30
CA ALA A 171 -14.66 -4.89 10.88
C ALA A 171 -15.80 -5.53 10.10
N LEU A 172 -16.05 -5.00 8.91
CA LEU A 172 -16.90 -5.57 7.89
C LEU A 172 -16.00 -6.22 6.83
N ALA A 173 -16.12 -7.54 6.65
CA ALA A 173 -15.46 -8.28 5.59
C ALA A 173 -16.41 -8.44 4.40
N ILE A 174 -15.93 -8.07 3.22
CA ILE A 174 -16.59 -8.26 1.94
C ILE A 174 -15.75 -9.24 1.14
N VAL A 175 -16.27 -10.45 0.91
CA VAL A 175 -15.60 -11.53 0.20
C VAL A 175 -16.49 -11.93 -0.98
N GLY A 176 -16.09 -11.57 -2.19
CA GLY A 176 -17.01 -11.60 -3.33
C GLY A 176 -18.23 -10.72 -3.07
N ASN A 177 -19.41 -11.33 -2.98
CA ASN A 177 -20.68 -10.64 -2.71
C ASN A 177 -21.17 -10.82 -1.27
N ASP A 178 -20.45 -11.60 -0.46
CA ASP A 178 -20.83 -11.87 0.93
C ASP A 178 -20.30 -10.78 1.83
N VAL A 179 -21.18 -10.22 2.66
CA VAL A 179 -20.84 -9.17 3.63
C VAL A 179 -21.06 -9.71 5.03
N SER A 180 -19.97 -9.84 5.78
CA SER A 180 -19.98 -10.41 7.13
C SER A 180 -19.32 -9.46 8.12
N THR A 181 -19.84 -9.42 9.34
CA THR A 181 -19.14 -8.78 10.46
C THR A 181 -18.05 -9.70 10.98
N MET A 182 -16.90 -9.14 11.35
CA MET A 182 -15.78 -9.87 11.90
C MET A 182 -15.22 -9.12 13.12
N ASN A 183 -14.63 -9.87 14.05
CA ASN A 183 -13.86 -9.31 15.16
C ASN A 183 -12.45 -9.91 15.11
N VAL A 184 -11.45 -9.06 14.94
CA VAL A 184 -10.04 -9.40 14.85
C VAL A 184 -9.39 -9.17 16.20
N GLU A 185 -8.86 -10.24 16.77
CA GLU A 185 -8.14 -10.21 18.04
C GLU A 185 -6.74 -10.76 17.84
N ALA A 186 -5.73 -10.02 18.33
CA ALA A 186 -4.36 -10.50 18.36
C ALA A 186 -4.18 -11.44 19.55
N ILE A 187 -3.56 -12.60 19.33
CA ILE A 187 -3.28 -13.50 20.44
C ILE A 187 -2.19 -12.91 21.36
N PRO A 188 -2.13 -13.30 22.65
CA PRO A 188 -1.16 -12.72 23.60
C PRO A 188 0.30 -12.81 23.14
N TYR A 189 0.64 -13.82 22.35
CA TYR A 189 1.97 -13.96 21.76
C TYR A 189 2.28 -12.85 20.74
N GLU A 190 1.36 -12.57 19.81
CA GLU A 190 1.48 -11.50 18.81
C GLU A 190 1.56 -10.13 19.48
N LEU A 191 0.73 -9.89 20.50
CA LEU A 191 0.75 -8.64 21.27
C LEU A 191 2.09 -8.37 21.95
N ARG A 192 2.81 -9.41 22.39
CA ARG A 192 4.16 -9.24 22.95
C ARG A 192 5.17 -8.85 21.89
N MET A 193 5.05 -9.40 20.67
CA MET A 193 5.95 -9.07 19.57
C MET A 193 5.73 -7.63 19.09
N LEU A 194 4.48 -7.14 19.06
CA LEU A 194 4.15 -5.78 18.64
C LEU A 194 4.53 -4.67 19.64
N ARG A 195 4.81 -5.01 20.90
CA ARG A 195 5.19 -4.02 21.94
C ARG A 195 6.70 -3.80 22.04
N GLY A 196 7.50 -4.63 21.36
CA GLY A 196 8.96 -4.58 21.38
C GLY A 196 9.59 -4.06 20.10
N SER A 197 8.78 -3.60 19.14
CA SER A 197 9.18 -2.98 17.87
C SER A 197 9.11 -1.47 17.93
#